data_AF-A0A087TR59-F1
#
_entry.id   AF-A0A087TR59-F1
#
_cell.length_a   1.000
_cell.length_b   1.000
_cell.length_c   1.000
_cell.angle_alpha   90.00
_cell.angle_beta   90.00
_cell.angle_gamma   90.00
#
_symmetry.space_group_name_H-M   'P 1'
#
loop_
_entity.id
_entity.type
_entity.pdbx_description
1 polymer ?
#
loop_
_entity_poly.entity_id
_entity_poly.type
_entity_poly.pdbx_seq_one_letter_code
_entity_poly.pdbx_strand_id
1 'polypeptide(L)'
;MNILTAFVLASSICAMCLSDENETIVNWRDTFMKFFKWFSCEYTSEAFQEYVECKKIKPQRCIQNYDRCMEKTIPQASNQKEQMAEVCKNPEILEKAYDCIIVESEASELTEEEMERLTAYVDCTQVVYRNHYKE
;
A
#
# COMPACT_ATOMS: atom_id res chain seq x y z
N MET A 1 -14.21 10.52 -24.81
CA MET A 1 -13.30 9.55 -24.15
C MET A 1 -12.92 8.50 -25.19
N ASN A 2 -11.68 8.56 -25.69
CA ASN A 2 -11.18 7.58 -26.66
C ASN A 2 -10.63 6.37 -25.91
N ILE A 3 -10.84 5.17 -26.47
CA ILE A 3 -10.46 3.86 -25.92
C ILE A 3 -8.96 3.76 -25.58
N LEU A 4 -8.13 4.64 -26.17
CA LEU A 4 -6.69 4.77 -25.86
C LEU A 4 -6.39 5.40 -24.48
N THR A 5 -7.25 6.26 -23.94
CA THR A 5 -7.00 6.92 -22.65
C THR A 5 -7.26 5.96 -21.48
N ALA A 6 -8.18 5.01 -21.64
CA ALA A 6 -8.48 3.97 -20.66
C ALA A 6 -7.37 2.91 -20.55
N PHE A 7 -6.62 2.66 -21.62
CA PHE A 7 -5.54 1.67 -21.61
C PHE A 7 -4.25 2.15 -20.93
N VAL A 8 -4.02 3.47 -20.90
CA VAL A 8 -2.83 4.04 -20.23
C VAL A 8 -3.05 4.09 -18.71
N LEU A 9 -4.26 4.46 -18.26
CA LEU A 9 -4.60 4.57 -16.82
C LEU A 9 -4.69 3.21 -16.11
N ALA A 10 -5.03 2.13 -16.82
CA ALA A 10 -5.00 0.77 -16.27
C ALA A 10 -3.56 0.22 -16.09
N SER A 11 -2.58 0.78 -16.80
CA SER A 11 -1.18 0.35 -16.73
C SER A 11 -0.30 1.23 -15.82
N SER A 12 -0.65 2.49 -15.58
CA SER A 12 0.22 3.43 -14.86
C SER A 12 0.20 3.28 -13.34
N ILE A 13 -0.86 2.71 -12.75
CA ILE A 13 -0.87 2.40 -11.31
C ILE A 13 -0.02 1.14 -11.00
N CYS A 14 0.18 0.25 -11.99
CA CYS A 14 0.95 -0.98 -11.82
C CYS A 14 2.41 -0.90 -12.32
N ALA A 15 2.76 0.06 -13.18
CA ALA A 15 4.06 0.10 -13.85
C ALA A 15 5.13 1.00 -13.20
N MET A 16 4.76 1.92 -12.29
CA MET A 16 5.64 3.06 -12.00
C MET A 16 6.51 3.01 -10.74
N CYS A 17 6.45 1.98 -9.90
CA CYS A 17 7.21 2.08 -8.64
C CYS A 17 8.17 0.94 -8.28
N LEU A 18 8.30 -0.18 -9.00
CA LEU A 18 9.47 -1.08 -8.85
C LEU A 18 9.80 -1.64 -10.22
N SER A 19 10.45 -0.83 -11.04
CA SER A 19 11.23 -1.34 -12.16
C SER A 19 12.64 -1.65 -11.65
N ASP A 20 12.78 -2.71 -10.86
CA ASP A 20 13.88 -3.63 -11.14
C ASP A 20 13.36 -4.51 -12.28
N GLU A 21 14.08 -4.55 -13.40
CA GLU A 21 13.65 -4.97 -14.74
C GLU A 21 13.18 -6.45 -14.88
N ASN A 22 12.79 -7.15 -13.81
CA ASN A 22 12.42 -8.56 -13.88
C ASN A 22 11.25 -9.04 -13.00
N GLU A 23 10.62 -8.19 -12.18
CA GLU A 23 9.54 -8.66 -11.30
C GLU A 23 8.15 -8.29 -11.85
N THR A 24 7.57 -9.24 -12.57
CA THR A 24 6.17 -9.23 -13.00
C THR A 24 5.21 -8.95 -11.85
N ILE A 25 4.05 -8.36 -12.17
CA ILE A 25 2.90 -8.00 -11.33
C ILE A 25 2.58 -8.98 -10.18
N VAL A 26 2.92 -10.26 -10.35
CA VAL A 26 2.83 -11.35 -9.36
C VAL A 26 3.61 -11.06 -8.06
N ASN A 27 4.65 -10.22 -8.04
CA ASN A 27 5.42 -9.97 -6.80
C ASN A 27 4.92 -8.82 -5.91
N TRP A 28 3.97 -8.00 -6.39
CA TRP A 28 3.50 -6.84 -5.61
C TRP A 28 2.62 -7.21 -4.44
N ARG A 29 1.73 -8.18 -4.65
CA ARG A 29 0.89 -8.72 -3.58
C ARG A 29 1.75 -9.32 -2.47
N ASP A 30 2.74 -10.12 -2.83
CA ASP A 30 3.66 -10.75 -1.88
C ASP A 30 4.50 -9.72 -1.14
N THR A 31 5.05 -8.74 -1.85
CA THR A 31 5.79 -7.62 -1.25
C THR A 31 4.91 -6.83 -0.29
N PHE A 32 3.67 -6.50 -0.69
CA PHE A 32 2.69 -5.84 0.16
C PHE A 32 2.43 -6.66 1.42
N MET A 33 2.13 -7.95 1.29
CA MET A 33 1.82 -8.82 2.42
C MET A 33 3.02 -8.96 3.38
N LYS A 34 4.22 -9.22 2.85
CA LYS A 34 5.45 -9.35 3.66
C LYS A 34 5.75 -8.06 4.41
N PHE A 35 5.75 -6.93 3.71
CA PHE A 35 6.04 -5.63 4.29
C PHE A 35 5.00 -5.23 5.33
N PHE A 36 3.71 -5.35 4.99
CA PHE A 36 2.62 -4.98 5.90
C PHE A 36 2.56 -5.86 7.13
N LYS A 37 2.78 -7.16 6.99
CA LYS A 37 2.87 -8.07 8.14
C LYS A 37 4.03 -7.66 9.06
N TRP A 38 5.20 -7.43 8.49
CA TRP A 38 6.40 -7.11 9.25
C TRP A 38 6.24 -5.82 10.05
N PHE A 39 5.87 -4.69 9.43
CA PHE A 39 5.72 -3.44 10.17
C PHE A 39 4.56 -3.50 11.18
N SER A 40 3.51 -4.27 10.89
CA SER A 40 2.36 -4.43 11.81
C SER A 40 2.78 -5.15 13.10
N CYS A 41 3.72 -6.09 13.01
CA CYS A 41 4.30 -6.76 14.16
C CYS A 41 5.34 -5.91 14.90
N GLU A 42 5.93 -4.92 14.23
CA GLU A 42 6.98 -4.05 14.77
C GLU A 42 6.51 -2.60 14.98
N TYR A 43 5.28 -2.41 15.46
CA TYR A 43 4.61 -1.10 15.60
C TYR A 43 5.39 -0.03 16.40
N THR A 44 6.38 -0.40 17.21
CA THR A 44 7.21 0.53 17.99
C THR A 44 8.64 0.65 17.49
N SER A 45 8.97 0.02 16.37
CA SER A 45 10.31 0.05 15.78
C SER A 45 10.64 1.39 15.14
N GLU A 46 11.93 1.66 14.96
CA GLU A 46 12.43 2.77 14.15
C GLU A 46 11.91 2.69 12.71
N ALA A 47 11.88 1.49 12.14
CA ALA A 47 11.31 1.24 10.82
C ALA A 47 9.84 1.67 10.71
N PHE A 48 9.03 1.40 11.73
CA PHE A 48 7.64 1.85 11.75
C PHE A 48 7.54 3.39 11.82
N GLN A 49 8.40 4.05 12.58
CA GLN A 49 8.42 5.52 12.62
C GLN A 49 8.82 6.11 11.26
N GLU A 50 9.84 5.57 10.60
CA GLU A 50 10.22 5.99 9.24
C GLU A 50 9.08 5.76 8.23
N TYR A 51 8.39 4.62 8.33
CA TYR A 51 7.20 4.35 7.52
C TYR A 51 6.07 5.38 7.77
N VAL A 52 5.84 5.78 9.02
CA VAL A 52 4.84 6.81 9.36
C VAL A 52 5.20 8.14 8.72
N GLU A 53 6.48 8.49 8.60
CA GLU A 53 6.92 9.67 7.86
C GLU A 53 6.62 9.54 6.35
N CYS A 54 6.91 8.38 5.73
CA CYS A 54 6.51 8.13 4.34
C CYS A 54 4.99 8.29 4.14
N LYS A 55 4.17 7.81 5.08
CA LYS A 55 2.69 7.90 5.00
C LYS A 55 2.19 9.35 4.86
N LYS A 56 2.93 10.35 5.33
CA LYS A 56 2.55 11.78 5.19
C LYS A 56 2.54 12.26 3.74
N ILE A 57 3.32 11.61 2.87
CA ILE A 57 3.43 11.96 1.44
C ILE A 57 2.26 11.36 0.65
N LYS A 58 1.74 10.22 1.10
CA LYS A 58 0.67 9.45 0.45
C LYS A 58 -0.54 10.34 0.11
N PRO A 59 -1.13 10.23 -1.10
CA PRO A 59 -2.34 10.97 -1.45
C PRO A 59 -3.47 10.69 -0.46
N GLN A 60 -4.21 11.74 -0.09
CA GLN A 60 -5.28 11.63 0.90
C GLN A 60 -6.34 10.60 0.51
N ARG A 61 -6.64 10.51 -0.80
CA ARG A 61 -7.60 9.55 -1.32
C ARG A 61 -7.15 8.11 -1.13
N CYS A 62 -5.88 7.83 -1.35
CA CYS A 62 -5.29 6.50 -1.11
C CYS A 62 -5.30 6.14 0.39
N ILE A 63 -5.19 7.14 1.28
CA ILE A 63 -5.35 6.94 2.73
C ILE A 63 -6.80 6.56 3.05
N GLN A 64 -7.77 7.32 2.53
CA GLN A 64 -9.20 7.05 2.74
C GLN A 64 -9.64 5.69 2.20
N ASN A 65 -9.16 5.29 1.02
CA ASN A 65 -9.45 3.97 0.45
C ASN A 65 -8.86 2.86 1.31
N TYR A 66 -7.61 3.03 1.78
CA TYR A 66 -6.98 2.09 2.69
C TYR A 66 -7.77 1.95 4.00
N ASP A 67 -8.11 3.07 4.65
CA ASP A 67 -8.84 3.07 5.92
C ASP A 67 -10.20 2.39 5.76
N ARG A 68 -10.94 2.70 4.68
CA ARG A 68 -12.21 2.03 4.34
C ARG A 68 -12.03 0.52 4.14
N CYS A 69 -10.96 0.09 3.46
CA CYS A 69 -10.70 -1.33 3.25
C CYS A 69 -10.32 -2.05 4.53
N MET A 70 -9.56 -1.40 5.41
CA MET A 70 -9.21 -1.94 6.73
C MET A 70 -10.43 -2.01 7.67
N GLU A 71 -11.33 -1.03 7.63
CA GLU A 71 -12.59 -1.07 8.38
C GLU A 71 -13.49 -2.23 7.91
N LYS A 72 -13.54 -2.50 6.59
CA LYS A 72 -14.28 -3.64 6.05
C LYS A 72 -13.70 -4.99 6.49
N THR A 73 -12.38 -5.09 6.63
CA THR A 73 -11.71 -6.35 6.97
C THR A 73 -11.47 -6.57 8.47
N ILE A 74 -11.38 -5.49 9.26
CA ILE A 74 -11.20 -5.51 10.71
C ILE A 74 -12.19 -4.54 11.40
N PRO A 75 -13.50 -4.80 11.29
CA PRO A 75 -14.53 -3.86 11.79
C PRO A 75 -14.48 -3.64 13.31
N GLN A 76 -13.87 -4.55 14.06
CA GLN A 76 -13.75 -4.49 15.51
C GLN A 76 -12.60 -3.61 16.02
N ALA A 77 -11.67 -3.19 15.16
CA ALA A 77 -10.53 -2.38 15.59
C ALA A 77 -10.94 -0.91 15.73
N SER A 78 -10.71 -0.35 16.92
CA SER A 78 -11.11 1.02 17.25
C SER A 78 -10.04 2.07 16.94
N ASN A 79 -8.82 1.64 16.62
CA ASN A 79 -7.69 2.51 16.31
C ASN A 79 -6.61 1.78 15.50
N GLN A 80 -5.64 2.53 14.98
CA GLN A 80 -4.53 1.99 14.17
C GLN A 80 -3.71 0.93 14.91
N LYS A 81 -3.48 1.08 16.22
CA LYS A 81 -2.70 0.10 17.01
C LYS A 81 -3.41 -1.24 17.07
N GLU A 82 -4.72 -1.25 17.30
CA GLU A 82 -5.54 -2.46 17.28
C GLU A 82 -5.58 -3.09 15.88
N GLN A 83 -5.71 -2.28 14.83
CA GLN A 83 -5.64 -2.77 13.44
C GLN A 83 -4.31 -3.49 13.17
N MET A 84 -3.18 -2.89 13.55
CA MET A 84 -1.86 -3.49 13.34
C MET A 84 -1.67 -4.76 14.17
N ALA A 85 -2.16 -4.78 15.41
CA ALA A 85 -2.13 -5.98 16.23
C ALA A 85 -2.91 -7.14 15.60
N GLU A 86 -4.08 -6.86 15.01
CA GLU A 86 -4.90 -7.86 14.34
C GLU A 86 -4.26 -8.34 13.03
N VAL A 87 -3.67 -7.44 12.23
CA VAL A 87 -2.88 -7.80 11.04
C VAL A 87 -1.70 -8.70 11.40
N CYS A 88 -0.96 -8.37 12.46
CA CYS A 88 0.19 -9.17 12.90
C CYS A 88 -0.22 -10.59 13.31
N LYS A 89 -1.34 -10.73 14.03
CA LYS A 89 -1.88 -12.04 14.45
C LYS A 89 -2.46 -12.83 13.28
N ASN A 90 -3.14 -12.16 12.36
CA ASN A 90 -3.94 -12.76 11.29
C ASN A 90 -3.55 -12.16 9.93
N PRO A 91 -2.39 -12.51 9.36
CA PRO A 91 -1.88 -11.88 8.14
C PRO A 91 -2.75 -12.14 6.90
N GLU A 92 -3.63 -13.16 6.91
CA GLU A 92 -4.63 -13.39 5.86
C GLU A 92 -5.59 -12.21 5.66
N ILE A 93 -5.73 -11.34 6.67
CA ILE A 93 -6.49 -10.09 6.57
C ILE A 93 -5.91 -9.17 5.48
N LEU A 94 -4.58 -9.19 5.30
CA LEU A 94 -3.91 -8.37 4.30
C LEU A 94 -4.31 -8.74 2.88
N GLU A 95 -4.63 -10.01 2.64
CA GLU A 95 -5.09 -10.48 1.34
C GLU A 95 -6.43 -9.83 0.96
N LYS A 96 -7.40 -9.89 1.89
CA LYS A 96 -8.72 -9.26 1.70
C LYS A 96 -8.62 -7.74 1.61
N ALA A 97 -7.72 -7.14 2.39
CA ALA A 97 -7.49 -5.70 2.36
C ALA A 97 -6.87 -5.27 1.03
N TYR A 98 -5.90 -6.03 0.50
CA TYR A 98 -5.27 -5.79 -0.80
C TYR A 98 -6.30 -5.84 -1.93
N ASP A 99 -7.11 -6.92 -1.99
CA ASP A 99 -8.14 -7.06 -3.02
C ASP A 99 -9.13 -5.88 -2.98
N CYS A 100 -9.53 -5.44 -1.78
CA CYS A 100 -10.37 -4.24 -1.62
C CYS A 100 -9.68 -2.97 -2.13
N ILE A 101 -8.40 -2.77 -1.79
CA ILE A 101 -7.65 -1.57 -2.20
C ILE A 101 -7.57 -1.49 -3.72
N ILE A 102 -7.31 -2.60 -4.41
CA ILE A 102 -7.28 -2.65 -5.88
C ILE A 102 -8.63 -2.20 -6.45
N VAL A 103 -9.73 -2.78 -5.97
CA VAL A 103 -11.08 -2.42 -6.44
C VAL A 103 -11.41 -0.94 -6.19
N GLU A 104 -11.11 -0.40 -5.01
CA GLU A 104 -11.37 1.00 -4.68
C GLU A 104 -10.45 1.96 -5.46
N SER A 105 -9.25 1.51 -5.84
CA SER A 105 -8.30 2.29 -6.64
C SER A 105 -8.70 2.31 -8.11
N GLU A 106 -9.15 1.19 -8.68
CA GLU A 106 -9.69 1.12 -10.04
C GLU A 106 -10.96 1.97 -10.21
N ALA A 107 -11.79 2.06 -9.16
CA ALA A 107 -12.98 2.90 -9.15
C ALA A 107 -12.67 4.41 -9.05
N SER A 108 -11.43 4.79 -8.73
CA SER A 108 -11.03 6.17 -8.47
C SER A 108 -9.84 6.57 -9.34
N GLU A 109 -10.09 7.32 -10.40
CA GLU A 109 -9.02 7.97 -11.17
C GLU A 109 -8.27 9.00 -10.31
N LEU A 110 -6.99 8.74 -10.07
CA LEU A 110 -6.07 9.68 -9.42
C LEU A 110 -5.67 10.79 -10.39
N THR A 111 -5.50 12.00 -9.89
CA THR A 111 -4.92 13.10 -10.66
C THR A 111 -3.44 12.88 -10.90
N GLU A 112 -2.83 13.62 -11.84
CA GLU A 112 -1.38 13.58 -12.08
C GLU A 112 -0.58 13.91 -10.81
N GLU A 113 -0.98 14.94 -10.07
CA GLU A 113 -0.37 15.30 -8.78
C GLU A 113 -0.49 14.16 -7.75
N GLU A 114 -1.65 13.50 -7.67
CA GLU A 114 -1.84 12.36 -6.78
C GLU A 114 -0.98 11.17 -7.20
N MET A 115 -0.79 10.94 -8.51
CA MET A 115 0.12 9.89 -9.00
C MET A 115 1.58 10.19 -8.65
N GLU A 116 2.05 11.42 -8.84
CA GLU A 116 3.42 11.82 -8.45
C GLU A 116 3.68 11.60 -6.95
N ARG A 117 2.72 12.00 -6.12
CA ARG A 117 2.78 11.79 -4.67
C ARG A 117 2.74 10.31 -4.29
N LEU A 118 1.98 9.50 -5.03
CA LEU A 118 1.94 8.06 -4.84
C LEU A 118 3.30 7.44 -5.16
N THR A 119 3.95 7.86 -6.26
CA THR A 119 5.31 7.43 -6.62
C THR A 119 6.31 7.76 -5.52
N ALA A 120 6.32 9.02 -5.05
CA ALA A 120 7.20 9.45 -3.96
C ALA A 120 6.96 8.66 -2.66
N TYR A 121 5.70 8.33 -2.35
CA TYR A 121 5.38 7.46 -1.23
C TYR A 121 5.98 6.06 -1.39
N VAL A 122 5.82 5.43 -2.56
CA VAL A 122 6.34 4.08 -2.79
C VAL A 122 7.86 4.07 -2.69
N ASP A 123 8.55 5.01 -3.33
CA ASP A 123 10.01 5.15 -3.27
C ASP A 123 10.49 5.27 -1.81
N CYS A 124 9.80 6.10 -1.01
CA CYS A 124 10.08 6.24 0.42
C CYS A 124 9.94 4.90 1.17
N THR A 125 8.82 4.19 0.96
CA THR A 125 8.59 2.91 1.65
C THR A 125 9.57 1.82 1.27
N GLN A 126 10.11 1.84 0.06
CA GLN A 126 11.16 0.90 -0.34
C GLN A 126 12.49 1.17 0.33
N VAL A 127 12.82 2.43 0.57
CA VAL A 127 14.02 2.77 1.34
C VAL A 127 13.89 2.18 2.75
N VAL A 128 12.73 2.34 3.38
CA VAL A 128 12.44 1.73 4.69
C VAL A 128 12.57 0.20 4.61
N TYR A 129 11.94 -0.43 3.61
CA TYR A 129 12.04 -1.87 3.39
C TYR A 129 13.49 -2.33 3.26
N ARG A 130 14.28 -1.75 2.34
CA ARG A 130 15.67 -2.15 2.10
C ARG A 130 16.58 -1.94 3.32
N ASN A 131 16.35 -0.89 4.10
CA ASN A 131 17.19 -0.56 5.24
C ASN A 131 16.95 -1.49 6.43
N HIS A 132 15.70 -1.90 6.64
CA HIS A 132 15.27 -2.52 7.88
C HIS A 132 14.76 -3.95 7.72
N TYR A 133 14.17 -4.29 6.57
CA TYR A 133 13.74 -5.65 6.26
C TYR A 133 14.92 -6.45 5.71
N LYS A 134 15.47 -7.32 6.56
CA LYS A 134 16.48 -8.32 6.19
C LYS A 134 15.79 -9.67 6.18
N GLU A 135 15.52 -10.18 4.98
CA GLU A 135 14.93 -11.51 4.77
C GLU A 135 15.83 -12.62 5.31
#